data_AF-A0A3D4DFQ1-F1
#
_entry.id   AF-A0A3D4DFQ1-F1
#
_cell.length_a   1.000
_cell.length_b   1.000
_cell.length_c   1.000
_cell.angle_alpha   90.00
_cell.angle_beta   90.00
_cell.angle_gamma   90.00
#
_symmetry.space_group_name_H-M   'P 1'
#
loop_
_entity.id
_entity.type
_entity.pdbx_description
1 polymer ?
#
loop_
_entity_poly.entity_id
_entity_poly.type
_entity_poly.pdbx_seq_one_letter_code
_entity_poly.pdbx_strand_id
1 'polypeptide(L)'
;MLSKIFSNLFGVKAEETKGTEERRVITETFNADFQKITAKKVATENGIEYISKATGKKLHSNEKYVNQVYAVKGNYILLHPANDGMPTCPIEWYGKFDGENKMIMDNQSSFKCITNLSDIILQMVRLYAKYIDDDMFIASAGFAIRLDDEVCPDYTGKASFVLTDDAIRNNKVKPDQVIEAKKYFLNDFLDHFIGWNFGVAVKSNPQMERELLEFNNLVISKGLREDASPGFEVWCSEDVQHYELKKA
;
A
#
# COMPACT_ATOMS: atom_id res chain seq x y z
N MET A 1 2.83 10.69 -27.19
CA MET A 1 1.77 9.63 -27.22
C MET A 1 1.51 9.09 -25.82
N LEU A 2 2.55 8.71 -25.06
CA LEU A 2 2.45 8.26 -23.67
C LEU A 2 1.71 9.25 -22.75
N SER A 3 2.00 10.55 -22.80
CA SER A 3 1.34 11.57 -21.95
C SER A 3 -0.18 11.66 -22.10
N LYS A 4 -0.73 11.38 -23.29
CA LYS A 4 -2.19 11.35 -23.53
C LYS A 4 -2.84 10.09 -22.97
N ILE A 5 -2.13 8.96 -22.94
CA ILE A 5 -2.62 7.71 -22.34
C ILE A 5 -2.63 7.86 -20.81
N PHE A 6 -1.57 8.43 -20.23
CA PHE A 6 -1.45 8.68 -18.79
C PHE A 6 -2.51 9.65 -18.25
N SER A 7 -2.82 10.72 -19.00
CA SER A 7 -3.86 11.68 -18.60
C SER A 7 -5.26 11.04 -18.58
N ASN A 8 -5.55 10.16 -19.55
CA ASN A 8 -6.84 9.48 -19.63
C ASN A 8 -7.02 8.34 -18.60
N LEU A 9 -5.95 7.64 -18.21
CA LEU A 9 -6.05 6.54 -17.24
C LEU A 9 -5.94 6.98 -15.77
N PHE A 10 -5.11 7.98 -15.48
CA PHE A 10 -4.77 8.36 -14.09
C PHE A 10 -5.16 9.81 -13.75
N GLY A 11 -5.78 10.55 -14.67
CA GLY A 11 -6.19 11.94 -14.42
C GLY A 11 -5.01 12.91 -14.25
N VAL A 12 -3.81 12.52 -14.70
CA VAL A 12 -2.59 13.34 -14.61
C VAL A 12 -2.67 14.52 -15.58
N LYS A 13 -2.27 15.71 -15.15
CA LYS A 13 -2.19 16.89 -16.03
C LYS A 13 -1.05 16.70 -17.03
N ALA A 14 -1.35 16.79 -18.33
CA ALA A 14 -0.32 16.75 -19.36
C ALA A 14 0.48 18.05 -19.33
N GLU A 15 1.79 17.97 -19.07
CA GLU A 15 2.70 19.11 -19.30
C GLU A 15 3.11 19.18 -20.77
N GLU A 16 3.01 20.38 -21.34
CA GLU A 16 3.58 20.71 -22.64
C GLU A 16 5.10 20.79 -22.53
N THR A 17 5.81 19.88 -23.19
CA THR A 17 7.27 19.92 -23.32
C THR A 17 7.70 21.19 -24.06
N LYS A 18 8.26 22.17 -23.36
CA LYS A 18 9.09 23.22 -23.95
C LYS A 18 10.54 22.79 -23.99
N GLY A 19 11.21 23.17 -25.09
CA GLY A 19 12.52 22.69 -25.50
C GLY A 19 13.66 23.00 -24.53
N THR A 20 14.76 22.30 -24.79
CA THR A 20 16.05 22.29 -24.11
C THR A 20 16.59 23.70 -23.86
N GLU A 21 16.55 24.16 -22.61
CA GLU A 21 17.40 25.23 -22.10
C GLU A 21 18.00 24.82 -20.74
N GLU A 22 19.19 25.35 -20.51
CA GLU A 22 20.20 25.02 -19.51
C GLU A 22 19.68 24.64 -18.11
N ARG A 23 20.35 23.65 -17.49
CA ARG A 23 20.18 23.26 -16.07
C ARG A 23 20.46 24.46 -15.15
N ARG A 24 19.44 25.29 -14.93
CA ARG A 24 19.33 26.07 -13.70
C ARG A 24 19.04 25.08 -12.58
N VAL A 25 19.86 25.08 -11.54
CA VAL A 25 19.51 24.45 -10.26
C VAL A 25 18.32 25.23 -9.74
N ILE A 26 17.12 24.74 -10.03
CA ILE A 26 15.88 25.26 -9.46
C ILE A 26 15.98 24.94 -7.98
N THR A 27 16.21 25.97 -7.17
CA THR A 27 15.98 25.86 -5.73
C THR A 27 14.47 25.80 -5.58
N GLU A 28 13.90 24.60 -5.68
CA GLU A 28 12.46 24.38 -5.49
C GLU A 28 12.09 24.93 -4.12
N THR A 29 11.26 25.98 -4.13
CA THR A 29 10.76 26.58 -2.89
C THR A 29 9.63 25.68 -2.41
N PHE A 30 9.98 24.67 -1.61
CA PHE A 30 9.01 23.70 -1.12
C PHE A 30 7.96 24.40 -0.25
N ASN A 31 6.69 24.24 -0.63
CA ASN A 31 5.59 24.85 0.09
C ASN A 31 5.33 24.07 1.39
N ALA A 32 5.72 24.62 2.55
CA ALA A 32 5.51 24.00 3.85
C ALA A 32 4.04 23.63 4.16
N ASP A 33 3.06 24.16 3.41
CA ASP A 33 1.66 23.78 3.55
C ASP A 33 1.37 22.30 3.28
N PHE A 34 2.23 21.59 2.52
CA PHE A 34 2.03 20.15 2.30
C PHE A 34 1.99 19.38 3.63
N GLN A 35 2.72 19.83 4.65
CA GLN A 35 2.80 19.19 5.97
C GLN A 35 1.46 19.20 6.74
N LYS A 36 0.49 20.03 6.32
CA LYS A 36 -0.85 20.12 6.90
C LYS A 36 -1.82 19.08 6.34
N ILE A 37 -1.45 18.38 5.27
CA ILE A 37 -2.29 17.35 4.65
C ILE A 37 -2.38 16.14 5.56
N THR A 38 -3.59 15.63 5.77
CA THR A 38 -3.87 14.49 6.65
C THR A 38 -4.50 13.32 5.89
N ALA A 39 -4.37 12.10 6.43
CA ALA A 39 -5.01 10.92 5.87
C ALA A 39 -6.53 11.06 5.77
N LYS A 40 -7.17 11.67 6.78
CA LYS A 40 -8.61 11.95 6.76
C LYS A 40 -9.04 12.85 5.58
N LYS A 41 -8.25 13.89 5.29
CA LYS A 41 -8.51 14.78 4.15
C LYS A 41 -8.38 14.02 2.83
N VAL A 42 -7.28 13.28 2.66
CA VAL A 42 -7.03 12.47 1.45
C VAL A 42 -8.12 11.41 1.27
N ALA A 43 -8.51 10.70 2.33
CA ALA A 43 -9.57 9.70 2.27
C ALA A 43 -10.90 10.32 1.78
N THR A 44 -11.30 11.45 2.37
CA THR A 44 -12.51 12.18 1.99
C THR A 44 -12.50 12.62 0.53
N GLU A 45 -11.39 13.17 0.03
CA GLU A 45 -11.23 13.64 -1.35
C GLU A 45 -11.25 12.50 -2.39
N ASN A 46 -11.05 11.26 -1.96
CA ASN A 46 -11.00 10.09 -2.83
C ASN A 46 -12.19 9.15 -2.61
N GLY A 47 -13.15 9.52 -1.76
CA GLY A 47 -14.27 8.64 -1.41
C GLY A 47 -13.84 7.35 -0.71
N ILE A 48 -12.69 7.37 -0.04
CA ILE A 48 -12.14 6.25 0.73
C ILE A 48 -12.54 6.43 2.19
N GLU A 49 -12.89 5.33 2.86
CA GLU A 49 -13.18 5.38 4.30
C GLU A 49 -11.92 5.70 5.11
N TYR A 50 -12.08 6.44 6.21
CA TYR A 50 -11.01 6.75 7.15
C TYR A 50 -11.33 6.23 8.55
N ILE A 51 -10.34 5.61 9.18
CA ILE A 51 -10.32 5.26 10.61
C ILE A 51 -8.98 5.71 11.20
N SER A 52 -8.91 6.03 12.48
CA SER A 52 -7.63 6.45 13.07
C SER A 52 -6.60 5.29 13.13
N LYS A 53 -7.06 4.08 13.44
CA LYS A 53 -6.21 2.90 13.59
C LYS A 53 -6.95 1.61 13.25
N ALA A 54 -6.27 0.68 12.57
CA ALA A 54 -6.83 -0.61 12.13
C ALA A 54 -6.33 -1.84 12.93
N THR A 55 -5.49 -1.65 13.94
CA THR A 55 -5.10 -2.71 14.89
C THR A 55 -5.69 -2.46 16.27
N GLY A 56 -6.41 -3.45 16.79
CA GLY A 56 -7.05 -3.41 18.10
C GLY A 56 -6.08 -3.71 19.24
N LYS A 57 -6.62 -4.06 20.40
CA LYS A 57 -5.81 -4.45 21.55
C LYS A 57 -5.00 -5.72 21.20
N LYS A 58 -3.73 -5.74 21.60
CA LYS A 58 -2.88 -6.93 21.53
C LYS A 58 -3.44 -8.02 22.44
N LEU A 59 -3.66 -9.21 21.89
CA LEU A 59 -4.15 -10.40 22.60
C LEU A 59 -3.00 -11.09 23.32
N HIS A 60 -1.96 -11.39 22.57
CA HIS A 60 -0.75 -12.03 23.05
C HIS A 60 0.42 -11.65 22.13
N SER A 61 1.61 -11.48 22.70
CA SER A 61 2.84 -11.78 21.96
C SER A 61 3.49 -12.91 22.68
N ASN A 62 3.50 -14.08 22.05
CA ASN A 62 4.50 -15.05 22.44
C ASN A 62 5.82 -14.51 21.89
N GLU A 63 6.89 -14.49 22.69
CA GLU A 63 8.22 -13.94 22.34
C GLU A 63 8.87 -14.63 21.12
N LYS A 64 8.14 -15.52 20.46
CA LYS A 64 8.69 -16.45 19.51
C LYS A 64 8.22 -16.28 18.07
N TYR A 65 6.93 -16.17 17.67
CA TYR A 65 6.66 -16.17 16.21
C TYR A 65 5.44 -15.42 15.63
N VAL A 66 4.38 -15.04 16.37
CA VAL A 66 3.17 -14.42 15.77
C VAL A 66 2.57 -13.31 16.65
N ASN A 67 2.17 -12.20 16.02
CA ASN A 67 1.48 -11.07 16.64
C ASN A 67 -0.04 -11.25 16.57
N GLN A 68 -0.68 -11.49 17.70
CA GLN A 68 -2.14 -11.65 17.75
C GLN A 68 -2.81 -10.36 18.23
N VAL A 69 -3.73 -9.84 17.42
CA VAL A 69 -4.44 -8.58 17.70
C VAL A 69 -5.93 -8.75 17.45
N TYR A 70 -6.75 -7.97 18.15
CA TYR A 70 -8.17 -7.87 17.81
C TYR A 70 -8.37 -7.05 16.53
N ALA A 71 -9.31 -7.47 15.67
CA ALA A 71 -9.83 -6.64 14.60
C ALA A 71 -10.52 -5.40 15.20
N VAL A 72 -10.18 -4.20 14.72
CA VAL A 72 -10.82 -2.97 15.20
C VAL A 72 -12.29 -3.02 14.82
N LYS A 73 -13.17 -2.65 15.76
CA LYS A 73 -14.64 -2.72 15.59
C LYS A 73 -15.16 -4.08 15.09
N GLY A 74 -14.36 -5.15 15.21
CA GLY A 74 -14.71 -6.50 14.78
C GLY A 74 -14.56 -6.78 13.28
N ASN A 75 -14.26 -5.79 12.43
CA ASN A 75 -14.24 -5.99 10.97
C ASN A 75 -13.19 -5.16 10.20
N TYR A 76 -12.31 -4.40 10.88
CA TYR A 76 -11.20 -3.71 10.23
C TYR A 76 -9.90 -4.45 10.47
N ILE A 77 -9.16 -4.66 9.38
CA ILE A 77 -7.91 -5.39 9.31
C ILE A 77 -6.86 -4.43 8.74
N LEU A 78 -5.71 -4.31 9.40
CA LEU A 78 -4.58 -3.60 8.82
C LEU A 78 -4.03 -4.46 7.67
N LEU A 79 -3.92 -3.91 6.47
CA LEU A 79 -3.43 -4.64 5.31
C LEU A 79 -1.89 -4.66 5.32
N HIS A 80 -1.33 -5.17 6.40
CA HIS A 80 0.11 -5.24 6.60
C HIS A 80 0.64 -6.55 5.98
N PRO A 81 1.56 -6.48 4.99
CA PRO A 81 2.14 -7.65 4.37
C PRO A 81 2.88 -8.55 5.37
N ALA A 82 3.10 -9.81 5.02
CA ALA A 82 3.91 -10.71 5.85
C ALA A 82 5.41 -10.38 5.77
N ASN A 83 5.89 -9.96 4.60
CA ASN A 83 7.27 -9.58 4.36
C ASN A 83 7.37 -8.06 4.17
N ASP A 84 7.97 -7.36 5.12
CA ASP A 84 8.25 -5.92 5.03
C ASP A 84 9.75 -5.61 4.92
N GLY A 85 10.58 -6.63 4.62
CA GLY A 85 12.05 -6.50 4.55
C GLY A 85 12.78 -6.64 5.86
N MET A 86 12.06 -6.84 6.96
CA MET A 86 12.60 -7.19 8.26
C MET A 86 12.10 -8.60 8.66
N PRO A 87 12.76 -9.29 9.61
CA PRO A 87 12.20 -10.49 10.22
C PRO A 87 10.98 -10.12 11.07
N THR A 88 9.86 -9.80 10.43
CA THR A 88 8.59 -9.49 11.09
C THR A 88 7.84 -10.76 11.40
N CYS A 89 7.34 -10.84 12.64
CA CYS A 89 6.39 -11.87 13.02
C CYS A 89 5.06 -11.62 12.29
N PRO A 90 4.49 -12.63 11.63
CA PRO A 90 3.13 -12.61 11.08
C PRO A 90 2.11 -12.01 12.02
N ILE A 91 1.02 -11.49 11.47
CA ILE A 91 -0.08 -10.91 12.23
C ILE A 91 -1.33 -11.77 12.01
N GLU A 92 -1.98 -12.11 13.10
CA GLU A 92 -3.30 -12.75 13.13
C GLU A 92 -4.30 -11.78 13.75
N TRP A 93 -5.42 -11.57 13.07
CA TRP A 93 -6.52 -10.76 13.54
C TRP A 93 -7.63 -11.65 14.08
N TYR A 94 -8.10 -11.33 15.28
CA TYR A 94 -9.10 -12.09 16.00
C TYR A 94 -10.39 -11.29 16.23
N GLY A 95 -11.51 -12.01 16.28
CA GLY A 95 -12.81 -11.53 16.74
C GLY A 95 -13.34 -12.38 17.90
N LYS A 96 -14.42 -11.90 18.53
CA LYS A 96 -15.09 -12.63 19.61
C LYS A 96 -16.38 -13.25 19.09
N PHE A 97 -16.46 -14.58 19.10
CA PHE A 97 -17.57 -15.38 18.59
C PHE A 97 -17.99 -16.38 19.65
N ASP A 98 -19.27 -16.38 20.03
CA ASP A 98 -19.82 -17.27 21.07
C ASP A 98 -19.02 -17.23 22.39
N GLY A 99 -18.44 -16.08 22.72
CA GLY A 99 -17.63 -15.88 23.92
C GLY A 99 -16.14 -16.23 23.76
N GLU A 100 -15.75 -16.87 22.67
CA GLU A 100 -14.38 -17.31 22.38
C GLU A 100 -13.67 -16.35 21.41
N ASN A 101 -12.33 -16.28 21.51
CA ASN A 101 -11.52 -15.58 20.53
C ASN A 101 -11.24 -16.51 19.36
N LYS A 102 -11.69 -16.16 18.15
CA LYS A 102 -11.41 -16.93 16.93
C LYS A 102 -10.70 -16.05 15.90
N MET A 103 -9.76 -16.64 15.17
CA MET A 103 -9.00 -15.96 14.12
C MET A 103 -9.93 -15.67 12.95
N ILE A 104 -9.92 -14.43 12.48
CA ILE A 104 -10.66 -13.96 11.30
C ILE A 104 -9.76 -14.06 10.07
N MET A 105 -8.49 -13.65 10.22
CA MET A 105 -7.57 -13.44 9.10
C MET A 105 -6.12 -13.46 9.57
N ASP A 106 -5.21 -13.82 8.68
CA ASP A 106 -3.75 -13.72 8.83
C ASP A 106 -3.13 -13.07 7.57
N ASN A 107 -1.92 -12.52 7.71
CA ASN A 107 -1.20 -11.96 6.57
C ASN A 107 -0.22 -12.93 5.88
N GLN A 108 0.04 -14.12 6.45
CA GLN A 108 0.93 -15.11 5.85
C GLN A 108 0.39 -15.65 4.53
N SER A 109 -0.93 -15.68 4.42
CA SER A 109 -1.63 -16.10 3.20
C SER A 109 -1.84 -14.97 2.19
N SER A 110 -1.15 -13.83 2.34
CA SER A 110 -1.24 -12.65 1.47
C SER A 110 -2.67 -12.19 1.20
N PHE A 111 -3.56 -12.32 2.20
CA PHE A 111 -4.96 -11.92 2.10
C PHE A 111 -5.74 -12.58 0.94
N LYS A 112 -5.33 -13.77 0.48
CA LYS A 112 -5.93 -14.49 -0.66
C LYS A 112 -7.43 -14.79 -0.50
N CYS A 113 -7.96 -14.71 0.72
CA CYS A 113 -9.38 -14.89 1.02
C CYS A 113 -10.24 -13.64 0.71
N ILE A 114 -9.62 -12.50 0.42
CA ILE A 114 -10.32 -11.30 -0.07
C ILE A 114 -10.58 -11.44 -1.57
N THR A 115 -11.83 -11.69 -1.91
CA THR A 115 -12.28 -12.01 -3.27
C THR A 115 -12.12 -10.86 -4.27
N ASN A 116 -12.07 -9.61 -3.79
CA ASN A 116 -11.84 -8.41 -4.59
C ASN A 116 -10.49 -7.73 -4.26
N LEU A 117 -9.50 -8.50 -3.80
CA LEU A 117 -8.16 -7.98 -3.45
C LEU A 117 -7.54 -7.22 -4.63
N SER A 118 -7.76 -7.69 -5.86
CA SER A 118 -7.26 -7.02 -7.05
C SER A 118 -7.76 -5.59 -7.22
N ASP A 119 -9.05 -5.37 -6.96
CA ASP A 119 -9.66 -4.04 -7.08
C ASP A 119 -9.13 -3.10 -5.98
N ILE A 120 -8.87 -3.64 -4.79
CA ILE A 120 -8.29 -2.91 -3.67
C ILE A 120 -6.85 -2.47 -4.00
N ILE A 121 -6.02 -3.37 -4.53
CA ILE A 121 -4.65 -3.05 -4.97
C ILE A 121 -4.68 -1.97 -6.07
N LEU A 122 -5.57 -2.10 -7.06
CA LEU A 122 -5.73 -1.08 -8.10
C LEU A 122 -6.12 0.29 -7.54
N GLN A 123 -6.99 0.34 -6.52
CA GLN A 123 -7.31 1.58 -5.83
C GLN A 123 -6.08 2.22 -5.16
N MET A 124 -5.20 1.43 -4.56
CA MET A 124 -3.93 1.93 -3.99
C MET A 124 -3.02 2.51 -5.07
N VAL A 125 -2.82 1.77 -6.18
CA VAL A 125 -2.00 2.23 -7.32
C VAL A 125 -2.52 3.55 -7.88
N ARG A 126 -3.84 3.66 -8.07
CA ARG A 126 -4.47 4.89 -8.55
C ARG A 126 -4.33 6.05 -7.57
N LEU A 127 -4.33 5.77 -6.26
CA LEU A 127 -4.06 6.79 -5.24
C LEU A 127 -2.64 7.35 -5.37
N TYR A 128 -1.63 6.48 -5.49
CA TYR A 128 -0.25 6.92 -5.74
C TYR A 128 -0.10 7.68 -7.05
N ALA A 129 -0.72 7.20 -8.14
CA ALA A 129 -0.66 7.84 -9.44
C ALA A 129 -1.31 9.23 -9.44
N LYS A 130 -2.46 9.39 -8.75
CA LYS A 130 -3.16 10.68 -8.64
C LYS A 130 -2.30 11.77 -8.01
N TYR A 131 -1.54 11.42 -6.98
CA TYR A 131 -0.72 12.37 -6.22
C TYR A 131 0.76 12.36 -6.63
N ILE A 132 1.09 11.76 -7.78
CA ILE A 132 2.48 11.62 -8.23
C ILE A 132 3.18 12.96 -8.48
N ASP A 133 2.43 14.02 -8.76
CA ASP A 133 2.96 15.38 -9.00
C ASP A 133 2.88 16.28 -7.77
N ASP A 134 2.20 15.82 -6.72
CA ASP A 134 2.01 16.58 -5.49
C ASP A 134 3.08 16.21 -4.45
N ASP A 135 3.30 17.08 -3.46
CA ASP A 135 4.09 16.80 -2.26
C ASP A 135 3.29 15.89 -1.31
N MET A 136 2.93 14.70 -1.79
CA MET A 136 2.16 13.68 -1.07
C MET A 136 3.04 12.48 -0.76
N PHE A 137 3.06 12.08 0.51
CA PHE A 137 3.90 11.01 1.01
C PHE A 137 3.01 9.90 1.57
N ILE A 138 2.63 8.98 0.70
CA ILE A 138 1.72 7.89 1.03
C ILE A 138 2.54 6.71 1.56
N ALA A 139 2.21 6.22 2.75
CA ALA A 139 2.86 5.06 3.35
C ALA A 139 1.91 3.86 3.34
N SER A 140 2.36 2.78 2.70
CA SER A 140 1.66 1.50 2.59
C SER A 140 1.32 0.89 3.96
N ALA A 141 2.15 1.13 4.98
CA ALA A 141 1.92 0.74 6.37
C ALA A 141 0.62 1.28 6.99
N GLY A 142 0.02 2.32 6.40
CA GLY A 142 -1.25 2.88 6.84
C GLY A 142 -2.48 2.34 6.11
N PHE A 143 -2.32 1.38 5.20
CA PHE A 143 -3.42 0.77 4.46
C PHE A 143 -4.17 -0.26 5.30
N ALA A 144 -5.49 -0.22 5.23
CA ALA A 144 -6.38 -1.14 5.91
C ALA A 144 -7.54 -1.55 5.00
N ILE A 145 -8.25 -2.58 5.43
CA ILE A 145 -9.47 -3.05 4.78
C ILE A 145 -10.59 -3.18 5.81
N ARG A 146 -11.83 -2.91 5.38
CA ARG A 146 -13.05 -3.23 6.13
C ARG A 146 -13.70 -4.44 5.47
N LEU A 147 -13.95 -5.49 6.24
CA LEU A 147 -14.67 -6.68 5.76
C LEU A 147 -16.14 -6.30 5.52
N ASP A 148 -16.63 -6.61 4.31
CA ASP A 148 -17.96 -6.19 3.85
C ASP A 148 -19.04 -7.25 4.07
N ASP A 149 -18.67 -8.52 4.01
CA ASP A 149 -19.60 -9.62 4.27
C ASP A 149 -19.64 -9.95 5.77
N GLU A 150 -20.50 -10.90 6.14
CA GLU A 150 -20.60 -11.35 7.53
C GLU A 150 -19.24 -11.88 8.02
N VAL A 151 -18.68 -11.21 9.03
CA VAL A 151 -17.39 -11.60 9.59
C VAL A 151 -17.53 -12.93 10.31
N CYS A 152 -16.70 -13.89 9.93
CA CYS A 152 -16.64 -15.22 10.51
C CYS A 152 -15.18 -15.64 10.72
N PRO A 153 -14.93 -16.71 11.50
CA PRO A 153 -13.62 -17.34 11.52
C PRO A 153 -13.21 -17.79 10.11
N ASP A 154 -11.94 -17.61 9.77
CA ASP A 154 -11.40 -17.94 8.43
C ASP A 154 -12.13 -17.23 7.28
N TYR A 155 -12.42 -15.94 7.47
CA TYR A 155 -13.22 -15.11 6.57
C TYR A 155 -12.78 -15.22 5.11
N THR A 156 -13.74 -15.46 4.22
CA THR A 156 -13.59 -15.36 2.76
C THR A 156 -14.73 -14.54 2.20
N GLY A 157 -14.43 -13.41 1.56
CA GLY A 157 -15.45 -12.46 1.15
C GLY A 157 -14.88 -11.19 0.53
N LYS A 158 -15.70 -10.15 0.42
CA LYS A 158 -15.32 -8.84 -0.10
C LYS A 158 -14.77 -7.94 1.01
N ALA A 159 -13.97 -6.96 0.61
CA ALA A 159 -13.56 -5.90 1.50
C ALA A 159 -13.47 -4.55 0.78
N SER A 160 -13.52 -3.49 1.57
CA SER A 160 -13.37 -2.12 1.13
C SER A 160 -12.03 -1.56 1.58
N PHE A 161 -11.37 -0.77 0.73
CA PHE A 161 -10.11 -0.10 1.06
C PHE A 161 -10.34 1.04 2.07
N VAL A 162 -9.45 1.16 3.04
CA VAL A 162 -9.53 2.14 4.15
C VAL A 162 -8.16 2.76 4.39
N LEU A 163 -8.12 4.06 4.65
CA LEU A 163 -6.91 4.76 5.09
C LEU A 163 -6.88 4.95 6.60
N THR A 164 -5.72 4.70 7.20
CA THR A 164 -5.45 5.03 8.61
C THR A 164 -4.65 6.33 8.77
N ASP A 165 -4.46 6.80 10.01
CA ASP A 165 -3.62 7.98 10.30
C ASP A 165 -2.20 7.86 9.74
N ASP A 166 -1.67 6.63 9.69
CA ASP A 166 -0.32 6.36 9.20
C ASP A 166 -0.21 6.36 7.68
N ALA A 167 -1.32 6.47 6.94
CA ALA A 167 -1.29 6.39 5.47
C ALA A 167 -0.66 7.62 4.81
N ILE A 168 -0.69 8.79 5.45
CA ILE A 168 -0.14 10.04 4.92
C ILE A 168 0.91 10.60 5.88
N ARG A 169 2.16 10.69 5.41
CA ARG A 169 3.35 11.06 6.20
C ARG A 169 3.85 12.47 5.95
N ASN A 170 3.03 13.31 5.32
CA ASN A 170 3.35 14.70 5.01
C ASN A 170 3.89 15.49 6.22
N ASN A 171 3.30 15.31 7.40
CA ASN A 171 3.75 15.98 8.63
C ASN A 171 5.10 15.45 9.18
N LYS A 172 5.66 14.38 8.61
CA LYS A 172 6.94 13.78 8.98
C LYS A 172 8.07 14.10 8.02
N VAL A 173 7.76 14.57 6.82
CA VAL A 173 8.76 14.90 5.80
C VAL A 173 9.17 16.36 5.94
N LYS A 174 10.47 16.60 6.03
CA LYS A 174 11.02 17.96 6.03
C LYS A 174 11.07 18.50 4.60
N PRO A 175 10.94 19.83 4.39
CA PRO A 175 10.94 20.43 3.06
C PRO A 175 12.19 20.08 2.22
N ASP A 176 13.36 19.99 2.86
CA ASP A 176 14.63 19.64 2.21
C ASP A 176 14.75 18.14 1.84
N GLN A 177 13.79 17.31 2.25
CA GLN A 177 13.78 15.86 2.05
C GLN A 177 12.71 15.39 1.06
N VAL A 178 11.95 16.31 0.46
CA VAL A 178 10.78 15.98 -0.38
C VAL A 178 11.09 14.97 -1.47
N ILE A 179 12.15 15.19 -2.26
CA ILE A 179 12.49 14.30 -3.38
C ILE A 179 12.84 12.89 -2.89
N GLU A 180 13.73 12.78 -1.89
CA GLU A 180 14.18 11.49 -1.38
C GLU A 180 13.07 10.74 -0.62
N ALA A 181 12.21 11.45 0.12
CA ALA A 181 11.05 10.87 0.76
C ALA A 181 10.05 10.32 -0.28
N LYS A 182 9.82 11.05 -1.37
CA LYS A 182 8.93 10.62 -2.46
C LYS A 182 9.44 9.35 -3.12
N LYS A 183 10.74 9.30 -3.44
CA LYS A 183 11.39 8.06 -3.91
C LYS A 183 11.21 6.93 -2.90
N TYR A 184 11.52 7.15 -1.63
CA TYR A 184 11.42 6.12 -0.59
C TYR A 184 10.02 5.49 -0.55
N PHE A 185 8.97 6.29 -0.40
CA PHE A 185 7.59 5.77 -0.28
C PHE A 185 7.08 5.08 -1.54
N LEU A 186 7.48 5.56 -2.73
CA LEU A 186 7.10 4.92 -4.01
C LEU A 186 7.78 3.58 -4.21
N ASN A 187 9.09 3.50 -3.95
CA ASN A 187 9.84 2.26 -4.10
C ASN A 187 9.43 1.25 -3.02
N ASP A 188 9.18 1.69 -1.78
CA ASP A 188 8.64 0.82 -0.73
C ASP A 188 7.28 0.21 -1.11
N PHE A 189 6.39 1.00 -1.71
CA PHE A 189 5.11 0.48 -2.20
C PHE A 189 5.27 -0.52 -3.36
N LEU A 190 6.09 -0.20 -4.36
CA LEU A 190 6.24 -1.04 -5.55
C LEU A 190 7.01 -2.33 -5.26
N ASP A 191 8.15 -2.24 -4.58
CA ASP A 191 9.04 -3.38 -4.33
C ASP A 191 8.57 -4.21 -3.15
N HIS A 192 8.45 -3.58 -1.98
CA HIS A 192 8.21 -4.31 -0.74
C HIS A 192 6.73 -4.64 -0.59
N PHE A 193 5.84 -3.64 -0.70
CA PHE A 193 4.43 -3.89 -0.46
C PHE A 193 3.80 -4.74 -1.57
N ILE A 194 3.92 -4.34 -2.83
CA ILE A 194 3.34 -5.08 -3.96
C ILE A 194 4.23 -6.24 -4.40
N GLY A 195 5.48 -5.98 -4.78
CA GLY A 195 6.38 -6.96 -5.39
C GLY A 195 6.55 -8.20 -4.51
N TRP A 196 6.92 -8.01 -3.24
CA TRP A 196 7.24 -9.13 -2.36
C TRP A 196 6.04 -9.88 -1.78
N ASN A 197 4.84 -9.29 -1.78
CA ASN A 197 3.68 -9.87 -1.09
C ASN A 197 2.50 -10.21 -2.00
N PHE A 198 2.32 -9.45 -3.09
CA PHE A 198 1.17 -9.57 -3.98
C PHE A 198 1.55 -9.91 -5.42
N GLY A 199 2.82 -10.17 -5.74
CA GLY A 199 3.26 -10.49 -7.10
C GLY A 199 2.50 -11.66 -7.76
N VAL A 200 2.06 -12.68 -7.01
CA VAL A 200 1.20 -13.76 -7.53
C VAL A 200 -0.21 -13.26 -7.88
N ALA A 201 -0.79 -12.40 -7.05
CA ALA A 201 -2.09 -11.78 -7.31
C ALA A 201 -2.04 -10.84 -8.52
N VAL A 202 -0.91 -10.15 -8.71
CA VAL A 202 -0.64 -9.30 -9.89
C VAL A 202 -0.55 -10.15 -11.16
N LYS A 203 0.33 -11.17 -11.18
CA LYS A 203 0.56 -12.03 -12.36
C LYS A 203 -0.65 -12.85 -12.79
N SER A 204 -1.58 -13.12 -11.88
CA SER A 204 -2.83 -13.82 -12.19
C SER A 204 -3.93 -12.90 -12.74
N ASN A 205 -3.72 -11.58 -12.75
CA ASN A 205 -4.67 -10.58 -13.25
C ASN A 205 -4.01 -9.64 -14.29
N PRO A 206 -4.18 -9.92 -15.61
CA PRO A 206 -3.52 -9.15 -16.69
C PRO A 206 -3.84 -7.65 -16.70
N GLN A 207 -5.05 -7.27 -16.27
CA GLN A 207 -5.41 -5.85 -16.18
C GLN A 207 -4.62 -5.16 -15.07
N MET A 208 -4.50 -5.80 -13.91
CA MET A 208 -3.73 -5.26 -12.79
C MET A 208 -2.24 -5.15 -13.13
N GLU A 209 -1.68 -6.21 -13.70
CA GLU A 209 -0.28 -6.21 -14.15
C GLU A 209 -0.01 -5.05 -15.10
N ARG A 210 -0.90 -4.82 -16.07
CA ARG A 210 -0.79 -3.69 -17.00
C ARG A 210 -0.84 -2.33 -16.29
N GLU A 211 -1.82 -2.07 -15.43
CA GLU A 211 -1.92 -0.78 -14.72
C GLU A 211 -0.70 -0.53 -13.82
N LEU A 212 -0.18 -1.57 -13.18
CA LEU A 212 1.05 -1.50 -12.37
C LEU A 212 2.30 -1.24 -13.21
N LEU A 213 2.44 -1.88 -14.37
CA LEU A 213 3.54 -1.62 -15.32
C LEU A 213 3.49 -0.17 -15.85
N GLU A 214 2.30 0.31 -16.19
CA GLU A 214 2.11 1.70 -16.62
C GLU A 214 2.50 2.67 -15.50
N PHE A 215 2.09 2.40 -14.26
CA PHE A 215 2.50 3.20 -13.11
C PHE A 215 4.02 3.15 -12.85
N ASN A 216 4.65 1.98 -12.89
CA ASN A 216 6.12 1.85 -12.77
C ASN A 216 6.86 2.69 -13.82
N ASN A 217 6.42 2.63 -15.08
CA ASN A 217 7.00 3.43 -16.17
C ASN A 217 6.83 4.93 -15.94
N LEU A 218 5.69 5.35 -15.37
CA LEU A 218 5.46 6.75 -14.99
C LEU A 218 6.46 7.20 -13.92
N VAL A 219 6.66 6.41 -12.86
CA VAL A 219 7.59 6.71 -11.78
C VAL A 219 9.04 6.83 -12.30
N ILE A 220 9.46 5.90 -13.19
CA ILE A 220 10.77 5.96 -13.85
C ILE A 220 10.89 7.23 -14.71
N SER A 221 9.88 7.54 -15.52
CA SER A 221 9.91 8.73 -16.39
C SER A 221 10.04 10.05 -15.62
N LYS A 222 9.60 10.07 -14.35
CA LYS A 222 9.72 11.22 -13.44
C LYS A 222 11.04 11.24 -12.66
N GLY A 223 11.92 10.27 -12.87
CA GLY A 223 13.19 10.16 -12.13
C GLY A 223 13.03 9.80 -10.66
N LEU A 224 11.87 9.24 -10.27
CA LEU A 224 11.57 8.83 -8.90
C LEU A 224 11.95 7.36 -8.63
N ARG A 225 12.38 6.63 -9.67
CA ARG A 225 12.82 5.24 -9.64
C ARG A 225 13.82 4.99 -10.76
N GLU A 226 14.82 4.16 -10.50
CA GLU A 226 15.75 3.69 -11.51
C GLU A 226 15.12 2.56 -12.33
N ASP A 227 15.50 2.42 -13.59
CA ASP A 227 15.04 1.31 -14.42
C ASP A 227 15.73 0.01 -13.98
N ALA A 228 15.04 -0.74 -13.12
CA ALA A 228 15.49 -2.00 -12.53
C ALA A 228 14.59 -3.19 -12.93
N SER A 229 13.88 -3.10 -14.08
CA SER A 229 12.77 -4.02 -14.45
C SER A 229 11.53 -3.85 -13.52
N PRO A 230 10.37 -4.49 -13.80
CA PRO A 230 9.11 -4.18 -13.12
C PRO A 230 9.07 -4.38 -11.61
N GLY A 231 10.03 -5.10 -11.02
CA GLY A 231 10.06 -5.35 -9.56
C GLY A 231 8.93 -6.25 -9.04
N PHE A 232 8.03 -6.78 -9.90
CA PHE A 232 6.96 -7.72 -9.50
C PHE A 232 7.43 -9.17 -9.34
N GLU A 233 8.74 -9.38 -9.24
CA GLU A 233 9.28 -10.65 -8.81
C GLU A 233 9.07 -10.77 -7.31
N VAL A 234 8.32 -11.80 -6.90
CA VAL A 234 8.15 -12.11 -5.47
C VAL A 234 9.54 -12.45 -4.94
N TRP A 235 10.05 -11.64 -4.02
CA TRP A 235 11.32 -11.91 -3.37
C TRP A 235 11.18 -13.11 -2.43
N CYS A 236 11.60 -14.27 -2.91
CA CYS A 236 11.71 -15.50 -2.13
C CYS A 236 13.05 -15.49 -1.39
N SER A 237 13.17 -14.74 -0.28
CA SER A 237 14.31 -14.93 0.63
C SER A 237 14.22 -16.31 1.29
N GLU A 238 15.34 -17.03 1.43
CA GLU A 238 15.40 -18.28 2.21
C GLU A 238 15.06 -18.03 3.70
N ASP A 239 15.23 -16.82 4.22
CA ASP A 239 14.78 -16.45 5.57
C ASP A 239 13.25 -16.33 5.66
N VAL A 240 12.57 -16.09 4.53
CA VAL A 240 11.11 -16.08 4.39
C VAL A 240 10.57 -17.51 4.21
N GLN A 241 11.40 -18.47 3.79
CA GLN A 241 11.05 -19.90 3.68
C GLN A 241 10.85 -20.60 5.04
N HIS A 242 11.11 -19.94 6.18
CA HIS A 242 10.84 -20.52 7.49
C HIS A 242 9.36 -20.66 7.84
N TYR A 243 8.46 -20.10 7.03
CA TYR A 243 7.07 -20.53 7.05
C TYR A 243 6.89 -21.54 5.92
N GLU A 244 7.05 -22.82 6.25
CA GLU A 244 6.44 -23.89 5.47
C GLU A 244 4.94 -23.56 5.38
N LEU A 245 4.53 -22.91 4.28
CA LEU A 245 3.14 -22.84 3.90
C LEU A 245 2.69 -24.30 3.82
N LYS A 246 1.89 -24.74 4.80
CA LYS A 246 1.25 -26.05 4.74
C LYS A 246 0.64 -26.17 3.35
N LYS A 247 1.15 -27.10 2.56
CA LYS A 247 0.56 -27.44 1.26
C LYS A 247 -0.93 -27.72 1.52
N ALA A 248 -1.76 -27.07 0.72
CA ALA A 248 -3.22 -27.25 0.74
C ALA A 248 -3.59 -28.73 0.56
#